data_AF-A0A939XJN3-F1
#
_entry.id   AF-A0A939XJN3-F1
#
_cell.length_a   1.000
_cell.length_b   1.000
_cell.length_c   1.000
_cell.angle_alpha   90.00
_cell.angle_beta   90.00
_cell.angle_gamma   90.00
#
_symmetry.space_group_name_H-M   'P 1'
#
loop_
_entity.id
_entity.type
_entity.pdbx_description
1 polymer ?
#
loop_
_entity_poly.entity_id
_entity_poly.type
_entity_poly.pdbx_seq_one_letter_code
_entity_poly.pdbx_strand_id
1 'polypeptide(L)' 'MIVTTTHNVADARIVEYLGIVSGEVIIGANVFKDFFAKIRDFIGGRSGSYEKVVRQGKEDAIAEMCNRAA' A
#
# COMPACT_ATOMS: atom_id res chain seq x y z
N MET A 1 -1.30 -13.39 8.42
CA MET A 1 -2.51 -13.33 7.57
C MET A 1 -2.11 -13.66 6.15
N ILE A 2 -2.85 -14.53 5.46
CA ILE A 2 -2.63 -14.76 4.02
C ILE A 2 -3.33 -13.64 3.25
N VAL A 3 -2.59 -12.93 2.40
CA VAL A 3 -3.12 -11.86 1.53
C VAL A 3 -2.70 -12.19 0.12
N THR A 4 -3.66 -12.26 -0.79
CA THR A 4 -3.41 -12.62 -2.18
C THR A 4 -4.31 -11.83 -3.11
N THR A 5 -3.84 -11.59 -4.33
CA THR A 5 -4.63 -11.04 -5.43
C THR A 5 -5.39 -12.12 -6.21
N THR A 6 -5.16 -13.39 -5.88
CA THR A 6 -5.88 -14.53 -6.44
C THR A 6 -7.23 -14.74 -5.73
N HIS A 7 -8.19 -15.31 -6.44
CA HIS A 7 -9.52 -15.60 -5.88
C HIS A 7 -9.55 -16.87 -4.98
N ASN A 8 -8.45 -17.63 -4.92
CA ASN A 8 -8.32 -18.84 -4.12
C ASN A 8 -6.88 -19.00 -3.58
N VAL A 9 -6.73 -19.75 -2.49
CA VAL A 9 -5.46 -20.15 -1.88
C VAL A 9 -5.25 -21.64 -2.15
N ALA A 10 -4.12 -22.01 -2.77
CA ALA A 10 -3.81 -23.41 -3.06
C ALA A 10 -3.77 -24.24 -1.77
N ASP A 11 -4.28 -25.47 -1.85
CA ASP A 11 -4.34 -26.43 -0.74
C ASP A 11 -5.12 -25.94 0.50
N ALA A 12 -5.94 -24.90 0.35
CA ALA A 12 -6.83 -24.40 1.39
C ALA A 12 -8.29 -24.34 0.89
N ARG A 13 -9.25 -24.50 1.81
CA ARG A 13 -10.69 -24.38 1.55
C ARG A 13 -11.25 -23.20 2.34
N ILE A 14 -11.92 -22.27 1.66
CA ILE A 14 -12.70 -21.20 2.30
C ILE A 14 -13.93 -21.84 2.96
N VAL A 15 -14.11 -21.59 4.26
CA VAL A 15 -15.23 -22.13 5.05
C VAL A 15 -16.36 -21.13 5.25
N GLU A 16 -16.06 -19.83 5.17
CA GLU A 16 -17.01 -18.74 5.39
C GLU A 16 -16.54 -17.47 4.66
N TYR A 17 -17.49 -16.62 4.26
CA TYR A 17 -17.24 -15.31 3.68
C TYR A 17 -17.76 -14.23 4.64
N LEU A 18 -16.86 -13.41 5.19
CA LEU A 18 -17.16 -12.44 6.25
C LEU A 18 -17.53 -11.03 5.72
N GLY A 19 -17.72 -10.89 4.41
CA GLY A 19 -17.94 -9.60 3.74
C GLY A 19 -16.67 -9.00 3.15
N ILE A 20 -16.82 -7.86 2.47
CA ILE A 20 -15.72 -7.15 1.80
C ILE A 20 -15.07 -6.17 2.78
N VAL A 21 -13.75 -6.08 2.74
CA VAL A 21 -12.97 -5.08 3.47
C VAL A 21 -12.18 -4.20 2.49
N SER A 22 -11.89 -2.97 2.90
CA SER A 22 -11.04 -2.03 2.18
C SER A 22 -10.15 -1.28 3.18
N GLY A 23 -8.99 -0.83 2.72
CA GLY A 23 -8.11 0.10 3.44
C GLY A 23 -7.79 1.29 2.55
N GLU A 24 -7.63 2.46 3.15
CA GLU A 24 -7.56 3.74 2.44
C GLU A 24 -6.46 4.61 3.05
N VAL A 25 -5.59 5.16 2.21
CA VAL A 25 -4.53 6.06 2.67
C VAL A 25 -4.52 7.31 1.81
N ILE A 26 -4.57 8.46 2.47
CA ILE A 26 -4.51 9.77 1.84
C ILE A 26 -3.13 10.37 2.08
N ILE A 27 -2.38 10.58 0.99
CA ILE A 27 -1.05 11.18 1.06
C ILE A 27 -1.19 12.70 0.97
N GLY A 28 -0.85 13.40 2.06
CA GLY A 28 -1.00 14.86 2.16
C GLY A 28 -0.07 15.66 1.25
N ALA A 29 -0.55 16.82 0.78
CA ALA A 29 0.20 17.71 -0.12
C ALA A 29 1.54 18.22 0.45
N ASN A 30 1.67 18.35 1.78
CA ASN A 30 2.93 18.73 2.43
C ASN A 30 3.99 17.63 2.30
N VAL A 31 3.60 16.35 2.40
CA VAL A 31 4.49 15.21 2.17
C VAL A 31 4.99 15.23 0.73
N PHE A 32 4.10 15.51 -0.22
CA PHE A 32 4.48 15.71 -1.63
C PHE A 32 5.43 16.90 -1.83
N LYS A 33 5.21 18.03 -1.15
CA LYS A 33 6.07 19.21 -1.27
C LYS A 33 7.49 18.95 -0.76
N ASP A 34 7.61 18.37 0.42
CA ASP A 34 8.90 17.99 1.02
C ASP A 34 9.62 16.94 0.16
N PHE A 35 8.83 16.09 -0.48
CA PHE A 35 9.28 15.09 -1.41
C PHE A 35 9.86 15.70 -2.70
N PHE A 36 9.14 16.62 -3.35
CA PHE A 36 9.61 17.36 -4.52
C PHE A 36 10.80 18.27 -4.23
N ALA A 37 10.87 18.85 -3.03
CA ALA A 37 12.04 19.62 -2.60
C ALA A 37 13.30 18.74 -2.56
N LYS A 38 13.19 17.49 -2.12
CA LYS A 38 14.31 16.53 -2.06
C LYS A 38 14.68 15.89 -3.41
N ILE A 39 13.77 15.82 -4.38
CA ILE A 39 14.06 15.30 -5.73
C ILE A 39 14.90 16.27 -6.56
N ARG A 40 14.70 17.59 -6.38
CA ARG A 40 15.33 18.61 -7.22
C ARG A 40 16.86 18.48 -7.28
N ASP A 41 17.47 17.92 -6.23
CA ASP A 41 18.91 17.74 -6.10
C ASP A 41 19.43 16.38 -6.62
N PHE A 42 18.56 15.46 -7.05
CA PHE A 42 18.91 14.06 -7.35
C PHE A 42 18.32 13.59 -8.70
N ILE A 43 18.78 14.18 -9.81
CA ILE A 43 18.41 13.71 -11.15
C ILE A 43 19.34 12.55 -11.54
N GLY A 44 18.89 11.32 -11.36
CA GLY A 44 19.59 10.12 -11.86
C GLY A 44 18.86 8.81 -11.57
N GLY A 45 18.11 8.30 -12.57
CA GLY A 45 17.62 6.91 -12.70
C GLY A 45 16.69 6.37 -11.60
N ARG A 46 15.47 5.91 -11.95
CA ARG A 46 14.41 5.41 -11.03
C ARG A 46 14.40 6.18 -9.70
N SER A 47 13.81 7.37 -9.71
CA SER A 47 13.77 8.32 -8.60
C SER A 47 13.22 7.68 -7.31
N GLY A 48 14.07 6.98 -6.55
CA GLY A 48 13.67 6.08 -5.46
C GLY A 48 12.97 6.78 -4.30
N SER A 49 12.96 8.10 -4.34
CA SER A 49 12.29 8.94 -3.38
C SER A 49 10.76 8.94 -3.64
N TYR A 50 10.25 8.96 -4.89
CA TYR A 50 8.79 9.04 -5.19
C TYR A 50 8.14 7.68 -5.00
N GLU A 51 8.82 6.67 -5.53
CA GLU A 51 8.45 5.27 -5.36
C GLU A 51 8.34 4.93 -3.87
N LYS A 52 9.17 5.53 -2.99
CA LYS A 52 9.09 5.32 -1.53
C LYS A 52 7.76 5.81 -0.94
N VAL A 53 7.30 7.01 -1.31
CA VAL A 53 6.06 7.60 -0.76
C VAL A 53 4.84 6.79 -1.22
N VAL A 54 4.80 6.44 -2.50
CA VAL A 54 3.70 5.62 -3.05
C VAL A 54 3.73 4.21 -2.46
N ARG A 55 4.91 3.61 -2.32
CA ARG A 55 5.06 2.29 -1.70
C ARG A 55 4.60 2.31 -0.25
N GLN A 56 4.97 3.34 0.51
CA GLN A 56 4.51 3.49 1.90
C GLN A 56 3.00 3.58 1.97
N GLY A 57 2.37 4.44 1.15
CA GLY A 57 0.92 4.56 1.12
C GLY A 57 0.21 3.24 0.78
N LYS A 58 0.80 2.44 -0.12
CA LYS A 58 0.30 1.09 -0.43
C LYS A 58 0.43 0.14 0.75
N GLU A 59 1.58 0.12 1.42
CA GLU A 59 1.82 -0.73 2.60
C GLU A 59 0.86 -0.39 3.74
N ASP A 60 0.65 0.90 4.00
CA ASP A 60 -0.27 1.41 5.02
C ASP A 60 -1.72 1.02 4.69
N ALA A 61 -2.15 1.14 3.43
CA ALA A 61 -3.50 0.78 2.99
C ALA A 61 -3.75 -0.73 3.10
N ILE A 62 -2.77 -1.55 2.75
CA ILE A 62 -2.85 -3.01 2.91
C ILE A 62 -2.91 -3.37 4.40
N ALA A 63 -2.11 -2.71 5.25
CA ALA A 63 -2.12 -2.95 6.68
C ALA A 63 -3.49 -2.61 7.30
N GLU A 64 -4.09 -1.48 6.93
CA GLU A 64 -5.44 -1.13 7.39
C GLU A 64 -6.49 -2.14 6.93
N MET A 65 -6.47 -2.54 5.66
CA MET A 65 -7.36 -3.57 5.12
C MET A 65 -7.24 -4.89 5.90
N CYS A 66 -6.00 -5.29 6.22
CA CYS A 66 -5.75 -6.49 7.02
C CYS A 66 -6.26 -6.36 8.45
N ASN A 67 -6.07 -5.20 9.09
CA ASN A 67 -6.57 -4.96 10.45
C ASN A 67 -8.09 -5.03 10.55
N ARG A 68 -8.81 -4.58 9.51
CA ARG A 68 -10.28 -4.69 9.41
C ARG A 68 -10.76 -6.12 9.15
N ALA A 69 -9.88 -7.00 8.65
CA ALA A 69 -10.16 -8.41 8.39
C ALA A 69 -9.82 -9.34 9.56
N ALA A 70 -9.16 -8.82 10.62
CA ALA A 70 -8.77 -9.55 11.82
C ALA A 70 -9.91 -9.60 12.85
#